data_AF-A0A430RQG9-F1
#
_entry.id   AF-A0A430RQG9-F1
#
_cell.length_a   1.000
_cell.length_b   1.000
_cell.length_c   1.000
_cell.angle_alpha   90.00
_cell.angle_beta   90.00
_cell.angle_gamma   90.00
#
_symmetry.space_group_name_H-M   'P 1'
#
loop_
_entity.id
_entity.type
_entity.pdbx_description
1 polymer ?
#
loop_
_entity_poly.entity_id
_entity_poly.type
_entity_poly.pdbx_seq_one_letter_code
_entity_poly.pdbx_strand_id
1 'polypeptide(L)'
;TSRTCHACGQVRKANRVHRGLYRCSCGWTAQADVNAALNIYERAFHVSPVKGSSGRVARPVVLSFRLGWHTVHEPKRKECLRAS
;
A
#
# COMPACT_ATOMS: atom_id res chain seq x y z
N THR A 1 7.99 6.82 -14.78
CA THR A 1 7.76 7.31 -13.40
C THR A 1 6.91 8.55 -13.35
N SER A 2 7.34 9.69 -13.90
CA SER A 2 6.57 10.96 -13.83
C SER A 2 5.38 11.06 -14.79
N ARG A 3 5.33 10.22 -15.83
CA ARG A 3 4.26 10.17 -16.85
C ARG A 3 3.23 9.06 -16.61
N THR A 4 3.64 7.98 -15.96
CA THR A 4 2.80 6.81 -15.64
C THR A 4 1.76 7.20 -14.61
N CYS A 5 0.49 6.86 -14.84
CA CYS A 5 -0.56 7.08 -13.84
C CYS A 5 -0.43 6.02 -12.75
N HIS A 6 -0.29 6.44 -11.49
CA HIS A 6 -0.23 5.50 -10.37
C HIS A 6 -1.53 4.68 -10.22
N ALA A 7 -2.69 5.28 -10.50
CA ALA A 7 -3.97 4.61 -10.31
C ALA A 7 -4.30 3.53 -11.37
N CYS A 8 -4.03 3.83 -12.66
CA CYS A 8 -4.43 2.94 -13.77
C CYS A 8 -3.27 2.41 -14.61
N GLY A 9 -2.02 2.80 -14.33
CA GLY A 9 -0.83 2.36 -15.05
C GLY A 9 -0.61 3.00 -16.43
N GLN A 10 -1.59 3.70 -17.00
CA GLN A 10 -1.47 4.26 -18.35
C GLN A 10 -0.37 5.33 -18.42
N VAL A 11 0.48 5.26 -19.46
CA VAL A 11 1.53 6.25 -19.73
C VAL A 11 1.07 7.18 -20.85
N ARG A 12 0.88 8.47 -20.55
CA ARG A 12 0.60 9.50 -21.58
C ARG A 12 1.41 10.75 -21.28
N LYS A 13 1.87 11.44 -22.34
CA LYS A 13 2.61 12.71 -22.18
C LYS A 13 1.72 13.80 -21.58
N ALA A 14 0.45 13.83 -22.01
CA ALA A 14 -0.56 14.78 -21.55
C ALA A 14 -0.96 14.65 -20.07
N ASN A 15 -0.62 13.55 -19.39
CA ASN A 15 -1.04 13.36 -17.99
C ASN A 15 -0.34 14.34 -17.03
N ARG A 16 0.89 14.77 -17.32
CA ARG A 16 1.58 15.82 -16.56
C ARG A 16 1.31 17.15 -17.26
N VAL A 17 0.33 17.89 -16.74
CA VAL A 17 -0.22 19.09 -17.38
C VAL A 17 0.78 20.24 -17.31
N HIS A 18 1.26 20.55 -16.11
CA HIS A 18 2.33 21.52 -15.86
C HIS A 18 3.14 21.12 -14.62
N ARG A 19 4.14 21.92 -14.25
CA ARG A 19 4.85 21.71 -12.98
C ARG A 19 3.84 21.75 -11.83
N GLY A 20 3.76 20.66 -11.09
CA GLY A 20 2.85 20.54 -9.95
C GLY A 20 1.39 20.13 -10.27
N LEU A 21 1.05 19.73 -11.50
CA LEU A 21 -0.27 19.15 -11.77
C LEU A 21 -0.16 17.87 -12.60
N TYR A 22 -0.75 16.81 -12.07
CA TYR A 22 -0.97 15.55 -12.76
C TYR A 22 -2.45 15.24 -12.81
N ARG A 23 -2.95 14.96 -14.02
CA ARG A 23 -4.35 14.59 -14.26
C ARG A 23 -4.42 13.49 -15.30
N CYS A 24 -5.08 12.39 -14.97
CA CYS A 24 -5.32 11.29 -15.89
C CYS A 24 -6.81 11.21 -16.25
N SER A 25 -7.11 10.72 -17.45
CA SER A 25 -8.49 10.48 -17.91
C SER A 25 -9.22 9.41 -17.10
N CYS A 26 -8.53 8.62 -16.28
CA CYS A 26 -9.17 7.67 -15.36
C CYS A 26 -9.76 8.34 -14.11
N GLY A 27 -9.63 9.66 -13.95
CA GLY A 27 -10.10 10.41 -12.79
C GLY A 27 -9.02 10.71 -11.75
N TRP A 28 -7.84 10.08 -11.83
CA TRP A 28 -6.73 10.35 -10.92
C TRP A 28 -6.18 11.77 -11.11
N THR A 29 -6.24 12.56 -10.05
CA THR A 29 -5.68 13.92 -10.00
C THR A 29 -4.85 14.08 -8.74
N ALA A 30 -3.61 14.52 -8.91
CA ALA A 30 -2.67 14.70 -7.81
C ALA A 30 -1.58 15.71 -8.18
N GLN A 31 -0.79 16.10 -7.18
CA GLN A 31 0.51 16.71 -7.43
C GLN A 31 1.39 15.76 -8.26
N ALA A 32 2.10 16.32 -9.24
CA ALA A 32 2.86 15.48 -10.19
C ALA A 32 4.05 14.77 -9.54
N ASP A 33 4.61 15.35 -8.48
CA ASP A 33 5.69 14.77 -7.71
C ASP A 33 5.16 13.70 -6.73
N VAL A 34 3.94 13.87 -6.20
CA VAL A 34 3.23 12.82 -5.46
C VAL A 34 2.98 11.60 -6.36
N ASN A 35 2.44 11.79 -7.57
CA ASN A 35 2.26 10.67 -8.51
C ASN A 35 3.59 9.97 -8.83
N ALA A 36 4.69 10.71 -8.99
CA ALA A 36 6.00 10.12 -9.22
C ALA A 36 6.50 9.32 -8.00
N ALA A 37 6.35 9.87 -6.78
CA ALA A 37 6.75 9.21 -5.54
C ALA A 37 5.98 7.89 -5.34
N LEU A 38 4.67 7.88 -5.58
CA LEU A 38 3.86 6.67 -5.48
C LEU A 38 4.30 5.58 -6.47
N ASN A 39 4.63 5.95 -7.71
CA ASN A 39 5.19 5.01 -8.69
C ASN A 39 6.58 4.47 -8.30
N ILE A 40 7.42 5.28 -7.65
CA ILE A 40 8.72 4.83 -7.14
C ILE A 40 8.52 3.84 -6.01
N TYR A 41 7.67 4.19 -5.04
CA TYR A 41 7.35 3.34 -3.90
C TYR A 41 6.82 1.97 -4.35
N GLU A 42 5.79 1.96 -5.21
CA GLU A 42 5.17 0.72 -5.66
C GLU A 42 6.15 -0.15 -6.48
N ARG A 43 7.05 0.46 -7.24
CA ARG A 43 8.10 -0.27 -7.96
C ARG A 43 9.13 -0.89 -7.02
N ALA A 44 9.49 -0.19 -5.94
CA ALA A 44 10.49 -0.64 -4.99
C ALA A 44 9.97 -1.74 -4.07
N PHE A 45 8.73 -1.63 -3.61
CA PHE A 45 8.16 -2.50 -2.59
C PHE A 45 7.13 -3.50 -3.12
N HIS A 46 6.77 -3.40 -4.41
CA HIS A 46 5.76 -4.25 -5.06
C HIS A 46 4.40 -4.26 -4.33
N VAL A 47 4.09 -3.17 -3.61
CA VAL A 47 2.82 -2.96 -2.92
C VAL A 47 2.33 -1.55 -3.19
N SER A 48 1.01 -1.40 -3.35
CA SER A 48 0.41 -0.09 -3.58
C SER A 48 0.41 0.73 -2.28
N PRO A 49 0.97 1.94 -2.24
CA PRO A 49 0.98 2.81 -1.07
C PRO A 49 -0.40 3.41 -0.74
N VAL A 50 -1.32 3.45 -1.70
CA VAL A 50 -2.66 4.05 -1.54
C VAL A 50 -3.76 3.00 -1.35
N LYS A 51 -3.55 1.77 -1.82
CA LYS A 51 -4.43 0.67 -1.45
C LYS A 51 -3.92 0.11 -0.13
N GLY A 52 -4.73 0.22 0.91
CA GLY A 52 -4.46 -0.49 2.15
C GLY A 52 -4.21 -1.96 1.83
N SER A 53 -3.14 -2.54 2.38
CA SER A 53 -2.95 -3.98 2.26
C SER A 53 -4.08 -4.67 3.02
N SER A 54 -4.63 -5.75 2.47
CA SER A 54 -5.46 -6.68 3.23
C SER A 54 -4.62 -7.56 4.15
N GLY A 55 -3.41 -7.11 4.51
CA GLY A 55 -2.41 -7.87 5.25
C GLY A 55 -3.12 -8.65 6.35
N ARG A 56 -2.89 -9.96 6.41
CA ARG A 56 -3.38 -10.79 7.52
C ARG A 56 -2.67 -10.32 8.78
N VAL A 57 -3.15 -9.23 9.36
CA VAL A 57 -2.80 -8.81 10.70
C VAL A 57 -3.18 -9.95 11.63
N ALA A 58 -2.42 -10.13 12.71
CA ALA A 58 -2.81 -11.08 13.74
C ALA A 58 -4.27 -10.82 14.09
N ARG A 59 -5.11 -11.88 14.10
CA ARG A 59 -6.50 -11.75 14.52
C ARG A 59 -6.49 -11.07 15.89
N PRO A 60 -7.29 -10.00 16.08
CA PRO A 60 -7.36 -9.39 17.39
C PRO A 60 -7.80 -10.45 18.41
N VAL A 61 -7.08 -10.53 19.53
CA VAL A 61 -7.40 -11.39 20.66
C VAL A 61 -7.61 -10.51 21.87
N VAL A 62 -8.65 -10.81 22.65
CA VAL A 62 -8.90 -10.14 23.92
C VAL A 62 -8.13 -10.90 25.00
N LEU A 63 -7.20 -10.21 25.67
CA LEU A 63 -6.46 -10.75 26.81
C LEU A 63 -6.96 -10.06 28.08
N SER A 64 -7.36 -10.85 29.07
CA SER A 64 -7.67 -10.32 30.40
C SER A 64 -6.37 -9.96 31.10
N PHE A 65 -6.18 -8.68 31.44
CA PHE A 65 -5.02 -8.24 32.22
C PHE A 65 -5.05 -8.89 33.60
N ARG A 66 -4.12 -9.82 33.86
CA ARG A 66 -3.84 -10.32 35.20
C ARG A 66 -2.66 -9.52 35.75
N LEU A 67 -2.89 -8.81 36.87
CA LEU A 67 -1.84 -8.12 37.60
C LEU A 67 -0.75 -9.15 37.97
N GLY A 68 0.49 -8.89 37.53
CA GLY A 68 1.65 -9.78 37.75
C GLY A 68 2.09 -10.62 36.54
N TRP A 69 1.42 -10.52 35.38
CA TRP A 69 1.79 -11.27 34.16
C TRP A 69 2.16 -10.31 33.02
N HIS A 70 3.43 -10.32 32.61
CA HIS A 70 3.93 -9.67 31.40
C HIS A 70 4.23 -10.73 30.32
N THR A 71 3.21 -11.45 29.87
CA THR A 71 3.40 -12.41 28.76
C THR A 71 3.05 -11.75 27.44
N VAL A 72 4.02 -11.71 26.53
CA VAL A 72 3.80 -11.47 25.10
C VAL A 72 2.91 -12.60 24.57
N HIS A 73 1.79 -12.27 23.95
CA HIS A 73 0.95 -13.29 23.31
C HIS A 73 1.59 -13.71 22.00
N GLU A 74 2.22 -14.89 21.98
CA GLU A 74 2.70 -15.51 20.75
C GLU A 74 1.56 -16.26 20.04
N PRO A 75 1.17 -15.87 18.81
CA PRO A 75 0.17 -16.59 18.06
C PRO A 75 0.70 -17.99 17.69
N LYS A 76 -0.04 -19.05 18.04
CA LYS A 76 0.29 -20.42 17.62
C LYS A 76 0.25 -20.50 16.09
N ARG A 77 1.41 -20.62 15.44
CA ARG A 77 1.51 -20.89 14.00
C ARG A 77 0.99 -22.30 13.74
N LYS A 78 -0.20 -22.44 13.15
CA LYS A 78 -0.55 -23.71 12.49
C LYS A 78 0.34 -23.84 11.26
N GLU A 79 0.93 -25.01 11.04
CA GLU A 79 1.71 -25.30 9.84
C GLU A 79 0.93 -24.84 8.60
N CYS A 80 1.53 -23.91 7.84
CA CYS A 80 0.96 -23.46 6.59
C CYS A 80 0.89 -24.67 5.66
N LEU A 81 -0.33 -25.16 5.37
CA LEU A 81 -0.55 -25.88 4.13
C LEU A 81 -0.13 -24.93 3.01
N ARG A 82 0.96 -25.29 2.31
CA ARG A 82 1.43 -24.58 1.13
C ARG A 82 0.24 -24.47 0.18
N ALA A 83 -0.06 -23.25 -0.27
CA ALA A 83 -1.00 -23.06 -1.36
C ALA A 83 -0.37 -23.65 -2.63
N SER A 84 -1.02 -24.66 -3.20
CA SER A 84 -0.82 -25.10 -4.58
C SER A 84 -1.44 -24.09 -5.55
#